data_AF-A0A2V6WJC4-F1
#
_entry.id   AF-A0A2V6WJC4-F1
#
_cell.length_a   1.000
_cell.length_b   1.000
_cell.length_c   1.000
_cell.angle_alpha   90.00
_cell.angle_beta   90.00
_cell.angle_gamma   90.00
#
_symmetry.space_group_name_H-M   'P 1'
#
loop_
_entity.id
_entity.type
_entity.pdbx_description
1 polymer ?
#
loop_
_entity_poly.entity_id
_entity_poly.type
_entity_poly.pdbx_seq_one_letter_code
_entity_poly.pdbx_strand_id
1 'polypeptide(L)'
;MFELIQRIPEPWRQLTDLLIAPLAWIPRMQHTLWDFFFAPGPWWLVAAKFLFLLFPALLVVAAVWCTQLSIYTLPFRSGRVQFIPTMMLTWWDAVRAVWLYWVGMFRFIGVALGWAVTFSTFVAKLVLEVIRQIVLMPFTMTGRMTETYFRPGVPWVAFVMLVFWCVLEAAIFSYTLMPTVTELLADLVGGDSTARFTGAILYFFLLLLVMGSFACVQTLMDAVRKREWKFIVQMVVVELFV
;
A
#
# COMPACT_ATOMS: atom_id res chain seq x y z
N MET A 1 20.78 34.52 20.48
CA MET A 1 21.26 35.76 19.82
C MET A 1 21.06 37.00 20.71
N PHE A 2 19.91 37.14 21.41
CA PHE A 2 19.65 38.28 22.30
C PHE A 2 20.47 38.33 23.60
N GLU A 3 21.00 37.21 24.12
CA GLU A 3 21.85 37.24 25.32
C GLU A 3 23.24 37.86 25.11
N LEU A 4 23.75 37.86 23.88
CA LEU A 4 25.03 38.50 23.54
C LEU A 4 24.93 40.04 23.56
N ILE A 5 23.74 40.59 23.28
CA ILE A 5 23.46 42.04 23.29
C ILE A 5 23.47 42.59 24.73
N GLN A 6 23.16 41.75 25.71
CA GLN A 6 23.17 42.17 27.12
C GLN A 6 24.58 42.38 27.69
N ARG A 7 25.62 41.82 27.07
CA ARG A 7 27.03 42.01 27.47
C ARG A 7 27.70 43.25 26.87
N ILE A 8 27.00 44.04 26.05
CA ILE A 8 27.56 45.20 25.35
C ILE A 8 27.39 46.46 26.22
N PRO A 9 28.44 47.33 26.34
CA PRO A 9 28.36 48.58 27.09
C PRO A 9 27.23 49.51 26.60
N GLU A 10 26.57 50.22 27.53
CA GLU A 10 25.37 51.03 27.26
C GLU A 10 25.42 51.98 26.05
N PRO A 11 26.50 52.75 25.79
CA PRO A 11 26.52 53.66 24.64
C PRO A 11 26.55 52.95 23.28
N TRP A 12 27.06 51.71 23.24
CA TRP A 12 27.08 50.91 22.03
C TRP A 12 25.79 50.13 21.82
N ARG A 13 24.98 49.94 22.87
CA ARG A 13 23.74 49.17 22.81
C ARG A 13 22.72 49.78 21.82
N GLN A 14 22.57 51.11 21.81
CA GLN A 14 21.67 51.81 20.89
C GLN A 14 22.12 51.69 19.42
N LEU A 15 23.43 51.80 19.17
CA LEU A 15 23.99 51.62 17.82
C LEU A 15 23.85 50.17 17.36
N THR A 16 24.08 49.20 18.24
CA THR A 16 23.89 47.78 17.91
C THR A 16 22.43 47.42 17.70
N ASP A 17 21.50 47.99 18.47
CA ASP A 17 20.06 47.79 18.25
C ASP A 17 19.63 48.36 16.90
N LEU A 18 20.12 49.54 16.51
CA LEU A 18 19.80 50.14 15.22
C LEU A 18 20.41 49.35 14.05
N LEU A 19 21.60 48.78 14.23
CA LEU A 19 22.26 47.91 13.23
C LEU A 19 21.61 46.53 13.12
N ILE A 20 21.10 45.98 14.22
CA ILE A 20 20.50 44.64 14.28
C ILE A 20 18.99 44.70 14.00
N ALA A 21 18.32 45.85 14.14
CA ALA A 21 16.89 46.02 13.88
C ALA A 21 16.41 45.42 12.53
N PRO A 22 17.13 45.58 11.39
CA PRO A 22 16.76 44.97 10.12
C PRO A 22 16.92 43.43 10.10
N LEU A 23 17.71 42.85 11.00
CA LEU A 23 17.90 41.40 11.14
C LEU A 23 17.01 40.80 12.23
N ALA A 24 16.67 41.55 13.27
CA ALA A 24 16.00 41.07 14.48
C ALA A 24 14.61 40.46 14.18
N TRP A 25 13.94 40.94 13.14
CA TRP A 25 12.60 40.46 12.78
C TRP A 25 12.60 39.17 11.96
N ILE A 26 13.72 38.83 11.28
CA ILE A 26 13.79 37.65 10.39
C ILE A 26 13.65 36.33 11.18
N PRO A 27 14.35 36.11 12.31
CA PRO A 27 14.15 34.92 13.13
C PRO A 27 12.72 34.78 13.65
N ARG A 28 12.07 35.90 14.00
CA ARG A 28 10.67 35.90 14.43
C ARG A 28 9.73 35.49 13.30
N MET A 29 9.92 36.04 12.10
CA MET A 29 9.18 35.62 10.90
C MET A 29 9.38 34.13 10.62
N GLN A 30 10.61 33.64 10.72
CA GLN A 30 10.93 32.23 10.54
C GLN A 30 10.21 31.35 11.58
N HIS A 31 10.22 31.71 12.87
CA HIS A 31 9.46 31.01 13.89
C HIS A 31 7.96 30.97 13.58
N THR A 32 7.35 32.10 13.19
CA THR A 32 5.93 32.14 12.82
C THR A 32 5.61 31.26 11.61
N LEU A 33 6.52 31.19 10.63
CA LEU A 33 6.38 30.28 9.48
C LEU A 33 6.48 28.80 9.92
N TRP A 34 7.45 28.46 10.76
CA TRP A 34 7.60 27.10 11.29
C TRP A 34 6.41 26.68 12.14
N ASP A 35 5.92 27.55 13.03
CA ASP A 35 4.72 27.33 13.83
C ASP A 35 3.50 27.12 12.93
N PHE A 36 3.40 27.88 11.83
CA PHE A 36 2.39 27.63 10.83
C PHE A 36 2.57 26.21 10.25
N PHE A 37 3.73 25.82 9.72
CA PHE A 37 3.94 24.48 9.15
C PHE A 37 3.68 23.31 10.10
N PHE A 38 4.02 23.46 11.39
CA PHE A 38 3.81 22.42 12.41
C PHE A 38 2.47 22.49 13.13
N ALA A 39 1.62 23.46 12.80
CA ALA A 39 0.28 23.55 13.36
C ALA A 39 -0.50 22.24 13.09
N PRO A 40 -1.06 21.60 14.13
CA PRO A 40 -1.77 20.34 13.97
C PRO A 40 -3.04 20.54 13.14
N GLY A 41 -3.33 19.57 12.26
CA GLY A 41 -4.50 19.61 11.40
C GLY A 41 -4.76 18.26 10.74
N PRO A 42 -5.82 18.16 9.90
CA PRO A 42 -6.09 16.97 9.12
C PRO A 42 -4.88 16.60 8.26
N TRP A 43 -4.52 15.31 8.20
CA TRP A 43 -3.31 14.84 7.53
C TRP A 43 -3.22 15.28 6.05
N TRP A 44 -4.35 15.32 5.33
CA TRP A 44 -4.41 15.81 3.95
C TRP A 44 -4.07 17.30 3.83
N LEU A 45 -4.52 18.11 4.79
CA LEU A 45 -4.28 19.55 4.80
C LEU A 45 -2.81 19.86 5.11
N VAL A 46 -2.22 19.09 6.03
CA VAL A 46 -0.78 19.15 6.34
C VAL A 46 0.04 18.75 5.11
N ALA A 47 -0.30 17.65 4.45
CA ALA A 47 0.38 17.20 3.23
C ALA A 47 0.30 18.25 2.11
N ALA A 48 -0.89 18.82 1.86
CA ALA A 48 -1.06 19.88 0.86
C ALA A 48 -0.25 21.14 1.20
N LYS A 49 -0.22 21.53 2.48
CA LYS A 49 0.56 22.67 2.96
C LYS A 49 2.06 22.49 2.69
N PHE A 50 2.61 21.35 3.08
CA PHE A 50 4.03 21.05 2.83
C PHE A 50 4.31 20.95 1.33
N LEU A 51 3.44 20.28 0.57
CA LEU A 51 3.64 20.11 -0.87
C LEU A 51 3.55 21.43 -1.64
N PHE A 52 2.68 22.37 -1.28
CA PHE A 52 2.50 23.61 -2.06
C PHE A 52 3.30 24.81 -1.55
N LEU A 53 3.60 24.88 -0.25
CA LEU A 53 4.18 26.09 0.35
C LEU A 53 5.61 25.92 0.86
N LEU A 54 6.14 24.70 1.00
CA LEU A 54 7.48 24.50 1.57
C LEU A 54 8.57 25.19 0.74
N PHE A 55 8.66 24.90 -0.56
CA PHE A 55 9.68 25.49 -1.43
C PHE A 55 9.50 27.01 -1.61
N PRO A 56 8.28 27.54 -1.84
CA PRO A 56 8.06 28.99 -1.83
C PRO A 56 8.48 29.66 -0.51
N ALA A 57 8.15 29.07 0.64
CA ALA A 57 8.49 29.63 1.94
C ALA A 57 10.01 29.67 2.16
N LEU A 58 10.73 28.58 1.82
CA LEU A 58 12.18 28.54 1.92
C LEU A 58 12.85 29.57 1.00
N LEU A 59 12.32 29.76 -0.22
CA LEU A 59 12.81 30.77 -1.16
C LEU A 59 12.64 32.18 -0.58
N VAL A 60 11.46 32.51 -0.04
CA VAL A 60 11.21 33.82 0.58
C VAL A 60 12.14 34.05 1.77
N VAL A 61 12.33 33.05 2.64
CA VAL A 61 13.27 33.16 3.77
C VAL A 61 14.68 33.42 3.26
N ALA A 62 15.16 32.67 2.27
CA ALA A 62 16.48 32.87 1.67
C ALA A 62 16.61 34.26 1.01
N ALA A 63 15.60 34.72 0.27
CA ALA A 63 15.58 36.03 -0.37
C ALA A 63 15.65 37.17 0.66
N VAL A 64 14.88 37.06 1.75
CA VAL A 64 14.93 38.03 2.86
C VAL A 64 16.31 38.05 3.52
N TRP A 65 16.91 36.88 3.81
CA TRP A 65 18.27 36.83 4.35
C TRP A 65 19.30 37.45 3.41
N CYS A 66 19.28 37.09 2.12
CA CYS A 66 20.22 37.61 1.14
C CYS A 66 20.07 39.13 0.94
N THR A 67 18.85 39.64 0.95
CA THR A 67 18.60 41.09 0.79
C THR A 67 19.11 41.87 1.99
N GLN A 68 18.80 41.42 3.20
CA GLN A 68 19.24 42.09 4.41
C GLN A 68 20.76 42.05 4.56
N LEU A 69 21.41 40.91 4.32
CA LEU A 69 22.87 40.82 4.31
C LEU A 69 23.51 41.72 3.25
N SER A 70 22.89 41.83 2.08
CA SER A 70 23.43 42.68 1.02
C SER A 70 23.40 44.17 1.36
N ILE A 71 22.42 44.63 2.15
CA ILE A 71 22.31 46.02 2.58
C ILE A 71 23.54 46.43 3.39
N TYR A 72 24.05 45.57 4.27
CA TYR A 72 25.27 45.86 5.03
C TYR A 72 26.53 45.94 4.16
N THR A 73 26.52 45.33 2.98
CA THR A 73 27.66 45.39 2.04
C THR A 73 27.61 46.60 1.12
N LEU A 74 26.48 47.30 1.01
CA LEU A 74 26.30 48.48 0.13
C LEU A 74 27.35 49.59 0.34
N PRO A 75 27.77 49.94 1.57
CA PRO A 75 28.78 50.98 1.78
C PRO A 75 30.15 50.64 1.19
N PHE A 76 30.47 49.35 1.06
CA PHE A 76 31.80 48.88 0.62
C PHE A 76 31.82 48.38 -0.83
N ARG A 77 30.66 48.35 -1.51
CA ARG A 77 30.50 47.75 -2.83
C ARG A 77 30.77 48.75 -3.97
N SER A 78 31.60 48.35 -4.93
CA SER A 78 31.75 49.02 -6.23
C SER A 78 30.56 48.65 -7.15
N GLY A 79 30.01 49.60 -7.91
CA GLY A 79 28.85 49.36 -8.79
C GLY A 79 27.46 49.48 -8.14
N ARG A 80 27.30 50.34 -7.13
CA ARG A 80 26.04 50.51 -6.35
C ARG A 80 24.79 50.76 -7.20
N VAL A 81 24.95 51.49 -8.31
CA VAL A 81 23.83 51.86 -9.21
C VAL A 81 23.27 50.64 -9.95
N GLN A 82 24.11 49.65 -10.28
CA GLN A 82 23.69 48.41 -10.96
C GLN A 82 23.12 47.38 -9.99
N PHE A 83 23.43 47.50 -8.69
CA PHE A 83 22.99 46.54 -7.69
C PHE A 83 21.47 46.57 -7.45
N ILE A 84 20.88 47.75 -7.30
CA ILE A 84 19.43 47.92 -7.07
C ILE A 84 18.59 47.30 -8.20
N PRO A 85 18.84 47.58 -9.50
CA PRO A 85 18.06 46.97 -10.58
C PRO A 85 18.29 45.46 -10.66
N THR A 86 19.51 44.97 -10.39
CA THR A 86 19.80 43.52 -10.36
C THR A 86 19.03 42.84 -9.24
N MET A 87 18.98 43.45 -8.05
CA MET A 87 18.21 42.94 -6.92
C MET A 87 16.69 42.92 -7.21
N MET A 88 16.19 43.94 -7.90
CA MET A 88 14.77 43.98 -8.27
C MET A 88 14.42 42.90 -9.30
N LEU A 89 15.31 42.65 -10.26
CA LEU A 89 15.18 41.56 -11.23
C LEU A 89 15.24 40.19 -10.56
N THR A 90 16.13 39.96 -9.59
CA THR A 90 16.19 38.68 -8.88
C THR A 90 14.96 38.43 -8.02
N TRP A 91 14.39 39.46 -7.39
CA TRP A 91 13.09 39.37 -6.72
C TRP A 91 11.95 39.04 -7.69
N TRP A 92 11.98 39.64 -8.87
CA TRP A 92 11.01 39.35 -9.90
C TRP A 92 11.12 37.90 -10.41
N ASP A 93 12.34 37.41 -10.62
CA ASP A 93 12.59 36.02 -10.99
C ASP A 93 12.21 35.04 -9.86
N ALA A 94 12.39 35.42 -8.59
CA ALA A 94 11.91 34.66 -7.44
C ALA A 94 10.37 34.51 -7.46
N VAL A 95 9.63 35.60 -7.71
CA VAL A 95 8.15 35.55 -7.83
C VAL A 95 7.74 34.67 -9.00
N ARG A 96 8.42 34.79 -10.16
CA ARG A 96 8.19 33.93 -11.32
C ARG A 96 8.47 32.45 -11.01
N ALA A 97 9.52 32.15 -10.28
CA ALA A 97 9.86 30.78 -9.88
C ALA A 97 8.78 30.18 -9.00
N VAL A 98 8.25 30.93 -8.03
CA VAL A 98 7.11 30.50 -7.18
C VAL A 98 5.87 30.25 -8.03
N TRP A 99 5.58 31.14 -8.99
CA TRP A 99 4.45 30.98 -9.89
C TRP A 99 4.57 29.72 -10.76
N LEU A 100 5.72 29.52 -11.41
CA LEU A 100 6.00 28.35 -12.25
C LEU A 100 5.96 27.06 -11.45
N TYR A 101 6.42 27.10 -10.20
CA TYR A 101 6.32 25.97 -9.27
C TYR A 101 4.85 25.56 -9.04
N TRP A 102 3.97 26.52 -8.75
CA TRP A 102 2.54 26.23 -8.58
C TRP A 102 1.90 25.69 -9.86
N VAL A 103 2.16 26.31 -11.01
CA VAL A 103 1.66 25.82 -12.32
C VAL A 103 2.15 24.40 -12.59
N GLY A 104 3.43 24.13 -12.31
CA GLY A 104 4.02 22.80 -12.43
C GLY A 104 3.37 21.78 -11.51
N MET A 105 3.07 22.16 -10.27
CA MET A 105 2.40 21.32 -9.27
C MET A 105 0.98 20.95 -9.70
N PHE A 106 0.18 21.92 -10.16
CA PHE A 106 -1.17 21.65 -10.68
C PHE A 106 -1.14 20.71 -11.88
N ARG A 107 -0.19 20.90 -12.80
CA ARG A 107 0.01 19.98 -13.92
C ARG A 107 0.39 18.58 -13.45
N PHE A 108 1.28 18.47 -12.48
CA PHE A 108 1.67 17.18 -11.89
C PHE A 108 0.49 16.46 -11.26
N ILE A 109 -0.33 17.15 -10.46
CA ILE A 109 -1.54 16.59 -9.86
C ILE A 109 -2.52 16.14 -10.94
N GLY A 110 -2.74 16.95 -11.98
CA GLY A 110 -3.59 16.57 -13.11
C GLY A 110 -3.12 15.30 -13.81
N VAL A 111 -1.81 15.18 -14.06
CA VAL A 111 -1.21 13.97 -14.64
C VAL A 111 -1.35 12.78 -13.68
N ALA A 112 -1.08 12.95 -12.39
CA ALA A 112 -1.20 11.88 -11.40
C ALA A 112 -2.64 11.36 -11.26
N LEU A 113 -3.64 12.26 -11.28
CA LEU A 113 -5.05 11.88 -11.33
C LEU A 113 -5.40 11.13 -12.61
N GLY A 114 -4.90 11.61 -13.75
CA GLY A 114 -5.06 10.92 -15.03
C GLY A 114 -4.50 9.49 -14.99
N TRP A 115 -3.31 9.32 -14.43
CA TRP A 115 -2.69 8.00 -14.22
C TRP A 115 -3.48 7.13 -13.24
N ALA A 116 -4.01 7.68 -12.15
CA ALA A 116 -4.84 6.92 -11.22
C ALA A 116 -6.13 6.41 -11.90
N VAL A 117 -6.75 7.21 -12.77
CA VAL A 117 -7.94 6.81 -13.54
C VAL A 117 -7.60 5.75 -14.58
N THR A 118 -6.51 5.90 -15.35
CA THR A 118 -6.12 4.88 -16.34
C THR A 118 -5.71 3.58 -15.67
N PHE A 119 -4.98 3.65 -14.56
CA PHE A 119 -4.57 2.49 -13.79
C PHE A 119 -5.77 1.77 -13.17
N SER A 120 -6.71 2.48 -12.54
CA SER A 120 -7.92 1.88 -11.99
C SER A 120 -8.79 1.23 -13.07
N THR A 121 -8.93 1.88 -14.22
CA THR A 121 -9.66 1.32 -15.38
C THR A 121 -8.97 0.05 -15.90
N PHE A 122 -7.64 0.05 -15.98
CA PHE A 122 -6.85 -1.10 -16.39
C PHE A 122 -7.03 -2.29 -15.42
N VAL A 123 -6.93 -2.04 -14.11
CA VAL A 123 -7.18 -3.06 -13.07
C VAL A 123 -8.60 -3.59 -13.16
N ALA A 124 -9.60 -2.73 -13.31
CA ALA A 124 -10.99 -3.14 -13.44
C ALA A 124 -11.21 -4.02 -14.69
N LYS A 125 -10.62 -3.66 -15.83
CA LYS A 125 -10.67 -4.49 -17.05
C LYS A 125 -9.98 -5.83 -16.87
N LEU A 126 -8.83 -5.87 -16.20
CA LEU A 126 -8.09 -7.10 -15.93
C LEU A 126 -8.90 -8.02 -15.03
N VAL A 127 -9.45 -7.51 -13.93
CA VAL A 127 -10.33 -8.27 -13.03
C VAL A 127 -11.55 -8.79 -13.78
N LEU A 128 -12.20 -7.95 -14.58
CA LEU A 128 -13.37 -8.35 -15.37
C LEU A 128 -13.01 -9.44 -16.40
N GLU A 129 -11.85 -9.36 -17.03
CA GLU A 129 -11.39 -10.37 -17.98
C GLU A 129 -11.01 -11.69 -17.29
N VAL A 130 -10.42 -11.65 -16.09
CA VAL A 130 -10.16 -12.84 -15.27
C VAL A 130 -11.48 -13.50 -14.87
N ILE A 131 -12.47 -12.73 -14.40
CA ILE A 131 -13.81 -13.25 -14.08
C ILE A 131 -14.45 -13.85 -15.33
N ARG A 132 -14.40 -13.13 -16.45
CA ARG A 132 -14.93 -13.61 -17.73
C ARG A 132 -14.23 -14.89 -18.18
N GLN A 133 -12.92 -15.02 -18.06
CA GLN A 133 -12.20 -16.24 -18.41
C GLN A 133 -12.57 -17.41 -17.50
N ILE A 134 -12.71 -17.19 -16.19
CA ILE A 134 -13.18 -18.22 -15.26
C ILE A 134 -14.61 -18.67 -15.62
N VAL A 135 -15.48 -17.72 -16.02
CA VAL A 135 -16.88 -18.01 -16.39
C VAL A 135 -17.00 -18.60 -17.81
N LEU A 136 -16.19 -18.17 -18.78
CA LEU A 136 -16.26 -18.60 -20.18
C LEU A 136 -15.35 -19.80 -20.50
N MET A 137 -14.32 -20.09 -19.73
CA MET A 137 -13.53 -21.33 -19.86
C MET A 137 -14.40 -22.59 -19.84
N PRO A 138 -15.40 -22.75 -18.95
CA PRO A 138 -16.27 -23.92 -19.03
C PRO A 138 -17.17 -23.91 -20.29
N PHE A 139 -17.62 -22.75 -20.79
CA PHE A 139 -18.55 -22.68 -21.93
C PHE A 139 -17.87 -22.78 -23.30
N THR A 140 -16.69 -22.19 -23.47
CA THR A 140 -15.95 -22.18 -24.75
C THR A 140 -15.23 -23.51 -25.01
N MET A 141 -14.80 -24.20 -23.95
CA MET A 141 -14.37 -25.60 -24.07
C MET A 141 -15.56 -26.53 -24.30
N THR A 142 -16.75 -26.25 -23.76
CA THR A 142 -17.97 -27.03 -24.07
C THR A 142 -18.30 -27.00 -25.56
N GLY A 143 -18.24 -25.83 -26.23
CA GLY A 143 -18.56 -25.73 -27.67
C GLY A 143 -17.62 -26.50 -28.61
N ARG A 144 -16.31 -26.49 -28.37
CA ARG A 144 -15.34 -27.28 -29.16
C ARG A 144 -15.23 -28.74 -28.71
N MET A 145 -15.70 -29.07 -27.51
CA MET A 145 -15.83 -30.45 -27.06
C MET A 145 -17.16 -31.09 -27.47
N THR A 146 -18.18 -30.33 -27.88
CA THR A 146 -19.48 -30.92 -28.26
C THR A 146 -19.40 -31.79 -29.51
N GLU A 147 -18.51 -31.48 -30.47
CA GLU A 147 -18.32 -32.34 -31.66
C GLU A 147 -17.46 -33.59 -31.39
N THR A 148 -16.59 -33.57 -30.38
CA THR A 148 -15.61 -34.65 -30.16
C THR A 148 -15.91 -35.52 -28.93
N TYR A 149 -16.79 -35.11 -28.01
CA TYR A 149 -17.06 -35.80 -26.73
C TYR A 149 -18.35 -36.64 -26.67
N PHE A 150 -18.97 -37.00 -27.79
CA PHE A 150 -19.96 -38.09 -27.78
C PHE A 150 -19.29 -39.47 -27.71
N ARG A 151 -18.52 -39.72 -26.63
CA ARG A 151 -18.24 -41.03 -25.97
C ARG A 151 -17.51 -40.76 -24.63
N PRO A 152 -17.75 -41.59 -23.59
CA PRO A 152 -18.12 -41.13 -22.25
C PRO A 152 -16.95 -40.92 -21.26
N GLY A 153 -17.17 -40.04 -20.27
CA GLY A 153 -16.37 -39.86 -19.04
C GLY A 153 -15.58 -38.54 -19.06
N VAL A 154 -15.87 -37.51 -18.26
CA VAL A 154 -16.50 -37.40 -16.93
C VAL A 154 -17.44 -36.18 -16.93
N PRO A 155 -18.62 -36.23 -16.30
CA PRO A 155 -19.51 -35.08 -16.22
C PRO A 155 -18.86 -33.99 -15.35
N TRP A 156 -18.48 -32.86 -15.94
CA TRP A 156 -17.89 -31.72 -15.22
C TRP A 156 -18.78 -31.21 -14.08
N VAL A 157 -20.10 -31.36 -14.22
CA VAL A 157 -21.07 -31.08 -13.13
C VAL A 157 -20.82 -32.01 -11.94
N ALA A 158 -20.53 -33.29 -12.17
CA ALA A 158 -20.20 -34.23 -11.10
C ALA A 158 -18.86 -33.87 -10.44
N PHE A 159 -17.88 -33.38 -11.20
CA PHE A 159 -16.61 -32.92 -10.64
C PHE A 159 -16.78 -31.68 -9.73
N VAL A 160 -17.49 -30.65 -10.21
CA VAL A 160 -17.73 -29.43 -9.41
C VAL A 160 -18.60 -29.74 -8.19
N MET A 161 -19.62 -30.59 -8.36
CA MET A 161 -20.46 -31.06 -7.26
C MET A 161 -19.65 -31.86 -6.23
N LEU A 162 -18.70 -32.69 -6.67
CA LEU A 162 -17.82 -33.47 -5.78
C LEU A 162 -16.88 -32.56 -5.00
N VAL A 163 -16.24 -31.57 -5.65
CA VAL A 163 -15.38 -30.61 -4.94
C VAL A 163 -16.19 -29.81 -3.91
N PHE A 164 -17.39 -29.36 -4.29
CA PHE A 164 -18.31 -28.70 -3.38
C PHE A 164 -18.71 -29.61 -2.21
N TRP A 165 -18.99 -30.89 -2.49
CA TRP A 165 -19.36 -31.88 -1.48
C TRP A 165 -18.20 -32.17 -0.51
N CYS A 166 -16.97 -32.32 -1.00
CA CYS A 166 -15.78 -32.50 -0.16
C CYS A 166 -15.57 -31.34 0.81
N VAL A 167 -15.77 -30.10 0.35
CA VAL A 167 -15.66 -28.90 1.19
C VAL A 167 -16.74 -28.90 2.27
N LEU A 168 -17.97 -29.26 1.90
CA LEU A 168 -19.11 -29.30 2.82
C LEU A 168 -18.93 -30.42 3.86
N GLU A 169 -18.48 -31.60 3.44
CA GLU A 169 -18.24 -32.77 4.29
C GLU A 169 -17.06 -32.54 5.25
N ALA A 170 -15.95 -31.95 4.77
CA ALA A 170 -14.85 -31.54 5.64
C ALA A 170 -15.29 -30.48 6.67
N ALA A 171 -16.18 -29.57 6.30
CA ALA A 171 -16.75 -28.60 7.24
C ALA A 171 -17.60 -29.31 8.31
N ILE A 172 -18.52 -30.19 7.91
CA ILE A 172 -19.37 -30.93 8.84
C ILE A 172 -18.52 -31.77 9.80
N PHE A 173 -17.54 -32.52 9.30
CA PHE A 173 -16.66 -33.34 10.14
C PHE A 173 -15.77 -32.52 11.06
N SER A 174 -15.29 -31.36 10.60
CA SER A 174 -14.55 -30.45 11.46
C SER A 174 -15.42 -29.92 12.59
N TYR A 175 -16.71 -29.65 12.36
CA TYR A 175 -17.62 -29.20 13.41
C TYR A 175 -17.99 -30.31 14.40
N THR A 176 -18.15 -31.54 13.94
CA THR A 176 -18.52 -32.67 14.81
C THR A 176 -17.35 -33.23 15.61
N LEU A 177 -16.13 -33.21 15.05
CA LEU A 177 -14.92 -33.69 15.73
C LEU A 177 -14.22 -32.61 16.57
N MET A 178 -14.62 -31.34 16.41
CA MET A 178 -14.10 -30.22 17.22
C MET A 178 -14.06 -30.54 18.72
N PRO A 179 -15.17 -30.94 19.38
CA PRO A 179 -15.17 -31.21 20.83
C PRO A 179 -14.21 -32.34 21.22
N THR A 180 -14.21 -33.45 20.47
CA THR A 180 -13.36 -34.62 20.75
C THR A 180 -11.87 -34.30 20.58
N VAL A 181 -11.51 -33.57 19.52
CA VAL A 181 -10.11 -33.18 19.28
C VAL A 181 -9.65 -32.13 20.31
N THR A 182 -10.53 -31.21 20.72
CA THR A 182 -10.19 -30.25 21.78
C THR A 182 -10.04 -30.92 23.14
N GLU A 183 -10.83 -31.95 23.46
CA GLU A 183 -10.66 -32.74 24.68
C GLU A 183 -9.35 -33.52 24.68
N LEU A 184 -9.03 -34.22 23.58
CA LEU A 184 -7.76 -34.97 23.47
C LEU A 184 -6.54 -34.05 23.49
N LEU A 185 -6.62 -32.88 22.84
CA LEU A 185 -5.54 -31.89 22.89
C LEU A 185 -5.43 -31.22 24.26
N ALA A 186 -6.55 -30.99 24.95
CA ALA A 186 -6.54 -30.49 26.32
C ALA A 186 -5.92 -31.51 27.29
N ASP A 187 -6.20 -32.79 27.11
CA ASP A 187 -5.65 -33.89 27.92
C ASP A 187 -4.16 -34.13 27.66
N LEU A 188 -3.70 -34.00 26.41
CA LEU A 188 -2.28 -34.17 26.05
C LEU A 188 -1.39 -32.93 26.30
N VAL A 189 -1.93 -31.71 26.19
CA VAL A 189 -1.14 -30.46 26.18
C VAL A 189 -1.38 -29.61 27.43
N GLY A 190 -2.41 -29.90 28.23
CA GLY A 190 -2.60 -29.30 29.56
C GLY A 190 -2.75 -27.78 29.59
N GLY A 191 -3.24 -27.15 28.51
CA GLY A 191 -3.38 -25.69 28.48
C GLY A 191 -4.41 -25.15 27.49
N ASP A 192 -5.21 -24.20 27.95
CA ASP A 192 -6.30 -23.51 27.23
C ASP A 192 -5.85 -22.62 26.05
N SER A 193 -4.54 -22.51 25.82
CA SER A 193 -3.93 -21.53 24.92
C SER A 193 -3.97 -21.89 23.44
N THR A 194 -4.25 -23.15 23.09
CA THR A 194 -4.15 -23.66 21.70
C THR A 194 -5.50 -23.64 20.96
N ALA A 195 -6.61 -23.41 21.67
CA ALA A 195 -7.97 -23.58 21.14
C ALA A 195 -8.33 -22.70 19.92
N ARG A 196 -7.67 -21.55 19.74
CA ARG A 196 -8.02 -20.59 18.66
C ARG A 196 -7.59 -21.06 17.27
N PHE A 197 -6.49 -21.80 17.15
CA PHE A 197 -5.96 -22.27 15.85
C PHE A 197 -6.29 -23.75 15.55
N THR A 198 -6.71 -24.52 16.55
CA THR A 198 -7.08 -25.93 16.42
C THR A 198 -8.15 -26.15 15.34
N GLY A 199 -9.19 -25.32 15.29
CA GLY A 199 -10.29 -25.50 14.32
C GLY A 199 -9.84 -25.34 12.87
N ALA A 200 -9.00 -24.35 12.58
CA ALA A 200 -8.53 -24.09 11.21
C ALA A 200 -7.56 -25.18 10.72
N ILE A 201 -6.68 -25.65 11.60
CA ILE A 201 -5.73 -26.74 11.31
C ILE A 201 -6.47 -28.06 11.14
N LEU A 202 -7.44 -28.36 12.01
CA LEU A 202 -8.27 -29.56 11.92
C LEU A 202 -9.07 -29.57 10.61
N TYR A 203 -9.68 -28.43 10.24
CA TYR A 203 -10.40 -28.29 8.98
C TYR A 203 -9.50 -28.55 7.77
N PHE A 204 -8.29 -27.97 7.73
CA PHE A 204 -7.37 -28.17 6.61
C PHE A 204 -6.87 -29.62 6.51
N PHE A 205 -6.58 -30.24 7.66
CA PHE A 205 -6.16 -31.63 7.72
C PHE A 205 -7.26 -32.60 7.27
N LEU A 206 -8.49 -32.41 7.76
CA LEU A 206 -9.66 -33.19 7.35
C LEU A 206 -9.99 -32.99 5.87
N LEU A 207 -9.87 -31.77 5.36
CA LEU A 207 -10.11 -31.49 3.93
C LEU A 207 -9.14 -32.26 3.04
N LEU A 208 -7.86 -32.30 3.40
CA LEU A 208 -6.85 -33.06 2.66
C LEU A 208 -7.11 -34.57 2.73
N LEU A 209 -7.52 -35.08 3.89
CA LEU A 209 -7.85 -36.49 4.10
C LEU A 209 -9.09 -36.92 3.30
N VAL A 210 -10.17 -36.12 3.36
CA VAL A 210 -11.41 -36.38 2.61
C VAL A 210 -11.14 -36.32 1.11
N MET A 211 -10.38 -35.32 0.64
CA MET A 211 -10.02 -35.22 -0.78
C MET A 211 -9.17 -36.42 -1.24
N GLY A 212 -8.27 -36.91 -0.41
CA GLY A 212 -7.51 -38.14 -0.66
C GLY A 212 -8.39 -39.40 -0.73
N SER A 213 -9.36 -39.53 0.17
CA SER A 213 -10.30 -40.66 0.20
C SER A 213 -11.16 -40.74 -1.08
N PHE A 214 -11.69 -39.60 -1.54
CA PHE A 214 -12.46 -39.56 -2.79
C PHE A 214 -11.60 -39.85 -4.02
N ALA A 215 -10.32 -39.46 -4.02
CA ALA A 215 -9.38 -39.84 -5.09
C ALA A 215 -9.18 -41.37 -5.13
N CYS A 216 -9.00 -42.02 -3.97
CA CYS A 216 -8.89 -43.48 -3.89
C CYS A 216 -10.17 -44.18 -4.37
N VAL A 217 -11.35 -43.75 -3.90
CA VAL A 217 -12.64 -44.34 -4.33
C VAL A 217 -12.87 -44.17 -5.83
N GLN A 218 -12.49 -43.02 -6.41
CA GLN A 218 -12.63 -42.80 -7.84
C GLN A 218 -11.67 -43.69 -8.65
N THR A 219 -10.43 -43.86 -8.19
CA THR A 219 -9.48 -44.81 -8.81
C THR A 219 -9.93 -46.27 -8.67
N LEU A 220 -10.56 -46.63 -7.54
CA LEU A 220 -11.13 -47.96 -7.33
C LEU A 220 -12.33 -48.20 -8.25
N MET A 221 -13.22 -47.22 -8.39
CA MET A 221 -14.36 -47.28 -9.29
C MET A 221 -13.94 -47.38 -10.75
N ASP A 222 -12.88 -46.65 -11.15
CA ASP A 222 -12.30 -46.74 -12.49
C ASP A 222 -11.60 -48.08 -12.74
N ALA A 223 -10.92 -48.64 -11.73
CA ALA A 223 -10.29 -49.97 -11.80
C ALA A 223 -11.35 -51.10 -11.90
N VAL A 224 -12.43 -51.01 -11.12
CA VAL A 224 -13.58 -51.93 -11.18
C VAL A 224 -14.25 -51.87 -12.55
N ARG A 225 -14.41 -50.68 -13.12
CA ARG A 225 -15.04 -50.49 -14.43
C ARG A 225 -14.19 -51.02 -15.60
N LYS A 226 -12.86 -51.01 -15.47
CA LYS A 226 -11.92 -51.59 -16.44
C LYS A 226 -11.71 -53.10 -16.28
N ARG A 227 -12.27 -53.73 -15.23
CA ARG A 227 -12.21 -55.18 -14.97
C ARG A 227 -10.79 -55.75 -14.86
N GLU A 228 -9.81 -54.94 -14.46
CA GLU A 228 -8.42 -55.36 -14.24
C GLU A 228 -8.20 -55.84 -12.81
N TRP A 229 -8.62 -57.09 -12.55
CA TRP A 229 -8.65 -57.71 -11.23
C TRP A 229 -7.30 -57.73 -10.48
N LYS A 230 -6.16 -57.75 -11.19
CA LYS A 230 -4.83 -57.71 -10.56
C LYS A 230 -4.54 -56.37 -9.86
N PHE A 231 -4.97 -55.25 -10.43
CA PHE A 231 -4.76 -53.92 -9.85
C PHE A 231 -5.71 -53.64 -8.68
N ILE A 232 -6.95 -54.16 -8.73
CA ILE A 232 -7.92 -54.03 -7.65
C ILE A 232 -7.42 -54.71 -6.37
N VAL A 233 -6.87 -55.92 -6.48
CA VAL A 233 -6.35 -56.67 -5.32
C VAL A 233 -5.12 -55.98 -4.71
N GLN A 234 -4.20 -55.44 -5.53
CA GLN A 234 -3.05 -54.70 -5.01
C GLN A 234 -3.45 -53.41 -4.29
N MET A 235 -4.45 -52.68 -4.80
CA MET A 235 -4.93 -51.44 -4.18
C MET A 235 -5.63 -51.72 -2.84
N VAL A 236 -6.51 -52.73 -2.80
CA VAL A 236 -7.25 -53.11 -1.59
C VAL A 236 -6.33 -53.66 -0.49
N VAL A 237 -5.28 -54.41 -0.85
CA VAL A 237 -4.31 -54.93 0.13
C VAL A 237 -3.47 -53.81 0.74
N VAL A 238 -3.13 -52.76 -0.02
CA VAL A 238 -2.41 -51.59 0.50
C VAL A 238 -3.32 -50.74 1.39
N GLU A 239 -4.60 -50.61 1.05
CA GLU A 239 -5.60 -49.85 1.82
C GLU A 239 -6.03 -50.57 3.11
N LEU A 240 -5.94 -51.91 3.18
CA LEU A 240 -6.17 -52.68 4.42
C LEU A 240 -4.98 -52.69 5.38
N PHE A 241 -3.79 -52.30 4.91
CA PHE A 241 -2.56 -52.34 5.71
C PHE A 241 -2.19 -50.96 6.30
N VAL A 242 -2.83 -49.87 5.82
CA VAL A 242 -2.79 -48.51 6.38
C VAL A 242 -3.95 -48.33 7.34
#